data_AF-A0A542SXL4-F1
#
_entry.id   AF-A0A542SXL4-F1
#
_cell.length_a   1.000
_cell.length_b   1.000
_cell.length_c   1.000
_cell.angle_alpha   90.00
_cell.angle_beta   90.00
_cell.angle_gamma   90.00
#
_symmetry.space_group_name_H-M   'P 1'
#
loop_
_entity.id
_entity.type
_entity.pdbx_description
1 polymer ?
#
loop_
_entity_poly.entity_id
_entity_poly.type
_entity_poly.pdbx_seq_one_letter_code
_entity_poly.pdbx_strand_id
1 'polypeptide(L)'
;LRDGLYADGSFVQHTTVPYTGSYGSVMLGGLGLLFALLAGSSWEVTDPNRQIVFDAVEHAWAPFLHNGLMMDGVAGRAISRGLSAADPQQVQQDDHLRGHPILGSIVLLGQGASAAENARWRALVKGWMQRDHYSPPLADPVLSLPHLARLKGVQDDGSVTALAEPAGHRLFPSMARATHRGSGWAASVSMANKRITYYETGNGENLRGWHTGAGMLYWWGDTFANGQYSDAFWPTVDPYRLPGTTVSRKALADQAGGDWGASMPDVNWVGGATDGHRAAVGQYLKGLQSTLVAKKSWFFLDDTVVCLGAGITCTDGTAVETTVENRNLGPTGGAPFTVDGTVQPASYPWWATLAGAKWAHIGGHGGYVFPGGATVRALRDARDGSWSTINKGGATTVLNRKYLTMYVDHGTDPANASYAYLLLPGATAARTQARAADAHWMTVLDNTDHQQGVAVTSLGFTGVNFWFGGTVGTLTASDPCSVMISENDDGTAVIAVSDPMRMRTSLTLTWRRAVAAVTSAPGTLASATTGATLTLGFGDLTGTAGATQRVTVRLG
;
A
#
# COMPACT_ATOMS: atom_id res chain seq x y z
N LEU A 1 -1.55 20.67 -0.46
CA LEU A 1 -0.57 20.02 -1.36
C LEU A 1 -0.67 20.68 -2.73
N ARG A 2 0.36 20.61 -3.55
CA ARG A 2 0.43 21.03 -4.95
C ARG A 2 0.97 19.89 -5.81
N ASP A 3 0.95 20.09 -7.12
CA ASP A 3 1.51 19.12 -8.06
C ASP A 3 3.03 18.99 -7.93
N GLY A 4 3.53 17.78 -8.17
CA GLY A 4 4.95 17.46 -8.24
C GLY A 4 5.42 16.42 -7.23
N LEU A 5 6.75 16.32 -7.17
CA LEU A 5 7.50 15.41 -6.30
C LEU A 5 7.69 16.02 -4.91
N TYR A 6 7.58 15.19 -3.88
CA TYR A 6 7.79 15.54 -2.48
C TYR A 6 9.03 14.84 -1.92
N ALA A 7 9.60 15.43 -0.86
CA ALA A 7 10.80 14.91 -0.20
C ALA A 7 10.62 13.49 0.39
N ASP A 8 9.39 13.06 0.68
CA ASP A 8 9.08 11.71 1.14
C ASP A 8 8.94 10.68 0.00
N GLY A 9 9.20 11.09 -1.25
CA GLY A 9 9.03 10.26 -2.45
C GLY A 9 7.61 10.25 -3.02
N SER A 10 6.67 10.99 -2.42
CA SER A 10 5.32 11.13 -2.97
C SER A 10 5.34 11.89 -4.29
N PHE A 11 4.48 11.51 -5.23
CA PHE A 11 4.19 12.29 -6.43
C PHE A 11 2.69 12.57 -6.52
N VAL A 12 2.32 13.84 -6.50
CA VAL A 12 0.92 14.28 -6.59
C VAL A 12 0.72 15.02 -7.91
N GLN A 13 -0.43 14.81 -8.54
CA GLN A 13 -0.87 15.59 -9.70
C GLN A 13 -2.36 15.90 -9.56
N HIS A 14 -2.84 16.91 -10.27
CA HIS A 14 -4.22 17.43 -10.14
C HIS A 14 -4.55 17.78 -8.67
N THR A 15 -3.58 18.38 -7.99
CA THR A 15 -3.58 18.90 -6.63
C THR A 15 -3.73 17.85 -5.51
N THR A 16 -4.43 16.74 -5.76
CA THR A 16 -4.88 15.81 -4.70
C THR A 16 -4.70 14.33 -5.03
N VAL A 17 -4.23 13.99 -6.25
CA VAL A 17 -4.22 12.61 -6.75
C VAL A 17 -2.81 12.01 -6.68
N PRO A 18 -2.61 10.86 -6.02
CA PRO A 18 -1.35 10.11 -6.04
C PRO A 18 -1.08 9.55 -7.44
N TYR A 19 0.01 9.96 -8.07
CA TYR A 19 0.16 9.83 -9.53
C TYR A 19 1.53 9.39 -10.05
N THR A 20 2.37 8.81 -9.18
CA THR A 20 3.72 8.34 -9.51
C THR A 20 3.76 7.45 -10.77
N GLY A 21 2.76 6.58 -10.95
CA GLY A 21 2.71 5.56 -11.99
C GLY A 21 2.20 6.02 -13.35
N SER A 22 1.79 7.28 -13.53
CA SER A 22 1.43 7.79 -14.85
C SER A 22 1.82 9.25 -15.11
N TYR A 23 1.29 10.26 -14.40
CA TYR A 23 1.81 11.62 -14.62
C TYR A 23 3.25 11.75 -14.12
N GLY A 24 3.60 11.02 -13.06
CA GLY A 24 4.99 10.89 -12.62
C GLY A 24 5.87 10.22 -13.67
N SER A 25 5.38 9.19 -14.37
CA SER A 25 6.17 8.55 -15.44
C SER A 25 6.41 9.47 -16.63
N VAL A 26 5.46 10.36 -16.96
CA VAL A 26 5.65 11.41 -17.97
C VAL A 26 6.76 12.38 -17.56
N MET A 27 6.78 12.84 -16.30
CA MET A 27 7.87 13.69 -15.79
C MET A 27 9.22 12.97 -15.88
N LEU A 28 9.30 11.72 -15.41
CA LEU A 28 10.53 10.93 -15.41
C LEU A 28 11.09 10.75 -16.83
N GLY A 29 10.24 10.31 -17.77
CA GLY A 29 10.64 10.11 -19.16
C GLY A 29 11.03 11.41 -19.86
N GLY A 30 10.27 12.48 -19.65
CA GLY A 30 10.53 13.80 -20.24
C GLY A 30 11.86 14.40 -19.75
N LEU A 31 12.12 14.38 -18.44
CA LEU A 31 13.39 14.85 -17.88
C LEU A 31 14.56 13.95 -18.27
N GLY A 32 14.36 12.62 -18.30
CA GLY A 32 15.37 11.68 -18.77
C GLY A 32 15.81 11.95 -20.21
N LEU A 33 14.87 12.25 -21.11
CA LEU A 33 15.16 12.64 -22.48
C LEU A 33 15.99 13.93 -22.54
N LEU A 34 15.60 14.97 -21.81
CA LEU A 34 16.30 16.26 -21.84
C LEU A 34 17.70 16.15 -21.21
N PHE A 35 17.84 15.45 -20.09
CA PHE A 35 19.15 15.29 -19.42
C PHE A 35 20.11 14.50 -20.29
N ALA A 36 19.65 13.38 -20.89
CA ALA A 36 20.48 12.59 -21.78
C ALA A 36 20.85 13.34 -23.07
N LEU A 37 19.93 14.11 -23.65
CA LEU A 37 20.18 14.88 -24.87
C LEU A 37 21.22 16.00 -24.66
N LEU A 38 21.16 16.68 -23.52
CA LEU A 38 21.98 17.87 -23.24
C LEU A 38 23.32 17.54 -22.56
N ALA A 39 23.49 16.33 -22.02
CA ALA A 39 24.71 15.90 -21.33
C ALA A 39 25.96 16.09 -22.22
N GLY A 40 27.00 16.74 -21.67
CA GLY A 40 28.25 17.01 -22.39
C GLY A 40 28.16 18.07 -23.50
N SER A 41 26.99 18.66 -23.74
CA SER A 41 26.83 19.80 -24.66
C SER A 41 27.10 21.14 -23.97
N SER A 42 27.17 22.24 -24.74
CA SER A 42 27.22 23.60 -24.17
C SER A 42 25.97 24.02 -23.40
N TRP A 43 24.90 23.21 -23.43
CA TRP A 43 23.63 23.44 -22.72
C TRP A 43 23.32 22.34 -21.70
N GLU A 44 24.34 21.62 -21.20
CA GLU A 44 24.15 20.64 -20.13
C GLU A 44 23.38 21.25 -18.94
N VAL A 45 22.44 20.47 -18.39
CA VAL A 45 21.69 20.87 -17.20
C VAL A 45 22.61 20.82 -16.00
N THR A 46 23.11 21.97 -15.53
CA THR A 46 24.06 22.06 -14.41
C THR A 46 23.43 22.50 -13.08
N ASP A 47 22.12 22.76 -13.05
CA ASP A 47 21.41 23.07 -11.81
C ASP A 47 21.57 21.91 -10.81
N PRO A 48 22.11 22.14 -9.60
CA PRO A 48 22.32 21.07 -8.61
C PRO A 48 21.02 20.37 -8.20
N ASN A 49 19.86 21.01 -8.35
CA ASN A 49 18.55 20.41 -8.07
C ASN A 49 18.21 19.26 -9.03
N ARG A 50 18.97 19.04 -10.12
CA ARG A 50 18.84 17.82 -10.94
C ARG A 50 19.00 16.54 -10.11
N GLN A 51 19.76 16.60 -9.02
CA GLN A 51 19.92 15.48 -8.09
C GLN A 51 18.61 15.04 -7.45
N ILE A 52 17.64 15.95 -7.25
CA ILE A 52 16.30 15.61 -6.72
C ILE A 52 15.59 14.61 -7.66
N VAL A 53 15.77 14.76 -8.97
CA VAL A 53 15.19 13.87 -9.98
C VAL A 53 15.89 12.50 -9.96
N PHE A 54 17.20 12.49 -9.78
CA PHE A 54 18.00 11.26 -9.66
C PHE A 54 17.63 10.48 -8.40
N ASP A 55 17.61 11.14 -7.24
CA ASP A 55 17.22 10.54 -5.96
C ASP A 55 15.80 9.96 -6.01
N ALA A 56 14.90 10.60 -6.77
CA ALA A 56 13.52 10.15 -6.91
C ALA A 56 13.38 8.80 -7.62
N VAL A 57 14.36 8.34 -8.42
CA VAL A 57 14.34 6.98 -8.98
C VAL A 57 14.18 5.94 -7.88
N GLU A 58 15.00 6.03 -6.83
CA GLU A 58 15.02 5.07 -5.73
C GLU A 58 14.04 5.45 -4.61
N HIS A 59 13.68 6.73 -4.47
CA HIS A 59 12.76 7.21 -3.43
C HIS A 59 11.29 7.25 -3.83
N ALA A 60 10.97 7.44 -5.12
CA ALA A 60 9.60 7.62 -5.61
C ALA A 60 9.15 6.47 -6.53
N TRP A 61 9.95 6.03 -7.51
CA TRP A 61 9.52 4.99 -8.46
C TRP A 61 9.83 3.58 -8.00
N ALA A 62 11.08 3.28 -7.62
CA ALA A 62 11.49 1.94 -7.19
C ALA A 62 10.58 1.33 -6.10
N PRO A 63 10.08 2.09 -5.10
CA PRO A 63 9.19 1.53 -4.09
C PRO A 63 7.85 1.03 -4.62
N PHE A 64 7.41 1.44 -5.81
CA PHE A 64 6.16 1.01 -6.45
C PHE A 64 6.40 0.09 -7.67
N LEU A 65 7.65 -0.22 -8.00
CA LEU A 65 8.01 -1.20 -9.02
C LEU A 65 8.20 -2.58 -8.40
N HIS A 66 7.45 -3.57 -8.86
CA HIS A 66 7.51 -4.95 -8.38
C HIS A 66 7.53 -5.89 -9.58
N ASN A 67 8.57 -6.69 -9.81
CA ASN A 67 8.60 -7.64 -10.93
C ASN A 67 8.06 -7.06 -12.26
N GLY A 68 8.59 -5.89 -12.66
CA GLY A 68 8.21 -5.21 -13.91
C GLY A 68 6.94 -4.34 -13.85
N LEU A 69 5.98 -4.62 -12.96
CA LEU A 69 4.75 -3.82 -12.83
C LEU A 69 4.96 -2.54 -12.02
N MET A 70 4.13 -1.54 -12.31
CA MET A 70 3.95 -0.34 -11.50
C MET A 70 2.61 -0.39 -10.75
N MET A 71 2.67 -0.42 -9.42
CA MET A 71 1.50 -0.64 -8.55
C MET A 71 0.35 0.36 -8.83
N ASP A 72 -0.87 -0.17 -8.98
CA ASP A 72 -2.06 0.61 -9.36
C ASP A 72 -2.46 1.73 -8.39
N GLY A 73 -2.09 1.61 -7.11
CA GLY A 73 -2.41 2.61 -6.08
C GLY A 73 -1.88 4.03 -6.38
N VAL A 74 -0.95 4.17 -7.33
CA VAL A 74 -0.35 5.45 -7.77
C VAL A 74 -0.60 5.76 -9.25
N ALA A 75 -1.61 5.14 -9.87
CA ALA A 75 -1.94 5.32 -11.29
C ALA A 75 -3.20 6.19 -11.54
N GLY A 76 -3.85 6.71 -10.49
CA GLY A 76 -5.05 7.54 -10.60
C GLY A 76 -6.14 6.91 -11.48
N ARG A 77 -6.77 7.69 -12.37
CA ARG A 77 -7.81 7.14 -13.28
C ARG A 77 -7.30 6.16 -14.34
N ALA A 78 -5.97 6.06 -14.52
CA ALA A 78 -5.38 5.21 -15.55
C ALA A 78 -5.61 3.71 -15.31
N ILE A 79 -5.96 3.30 -14.07
CA ILE A 79 -6.34 1.92 -13.73
C ILE A 79 -7.50 1.39 -14.58
N SER A 80 -8.29 2.29 -15.17
CA SER A 80 -9.47 1.96 -15.98
C SER A 80 -9.21 1.86 -17.49
N ARG A 81 -7.97 2.05 -17.97
CA ARG A 81 -7.69 2.19 -19.41
C ARG A 81 -7.80 0.90 -20.21
N GLY A 82 -7.17 -0.17 -19.73
CA GLY A 82 -7.39 -1.52 -20.25
C GLY A 82 -7.42 -1.66 -21.76
N LEU A 83 -8.39 -2.42 -22.26
CA LEU A 83 -8.67 -2.52 -23.70
C LEU A 83 -9.39 -1.26 -24.17
N SER A 84 -8.78 -0.53 -25.09
CA SER A 84 -9.38 0.63 -25.75
C SER A 84 -10.30 0.20 -26.89
N ALA A 85 -11.47 0.84 -27.04
CA ALA A 85 -12.34 0.65 -28.19
C ALA A 85 -11.69 1.14 -29.51
N ALA A 86 -10.73 2.05 -29.42
CA ALA A 86 -10.04 2.64 -30.56
C ALA A 86 -8.72 1.94 -30.91
N ASP A 87 -8.25 0.98 -30.11
CA ASP A 87 -7.00 0.26 -30.39
C ASP A 87 -7.27 -0.96 -31.29
N PRO A 88 -6.86 -0.94 -32.57
CA PRO A 88 -7.07 -2.08 -33.47
C PRO A 88 -6.27 -3.33 -33.06
N GLN A 89 -5.21 -3.18 -32.27
CA GLN A 89 -4.40 -4.31 -31.78
C GLN A 89 -5.00 -4.97 -30.54
N GLN A 90 -6.00 -4.33 -29.92
CA GLN A 90 -6.66 -4.81 -28.70
C GLN A 90 -5.64 -5.17 -27.60
N VAL A 91 -4.62 -4.33 -27.41
CA VAL A 91 -3.63 -4.48 -26.35
C VAL A 91 -4.20 -3.89 -25.06
N GLN A 92 -4.27 -4.70 -24.02
CA GLN A 92 -4.81 -4.26 -22.74
C GLN A 92 -3.76 -3.45 -21.96
N GLN A 93 -4.04 -2.19 -21.65
CA GLN A 93 -3.22 -1.42 -20.73
C GLN A 93 -3.44 -1.85 -19.28
N ASP A 94 -2.36 -2.20 -18.59
CA ASP A 94 -2.37 -2.63 -17.19
C ASP A 94 -1.16 -2.09 -16.40
N ASP A 95 -0.94 -2.60 -15.19
CA ASP A 95 0.16 -2.23 -14.30
C ASP A 95 1.53 -2.61 -14.85
N HIS A 96 1.65 -3.72 -15.59
CA HIS A 96 2.88 -4.10 -16.29
C HIS A 96 3.20 -3.15 -17.45
N LEU A 97 2.25 -2.94 -18.37
CA LEU A 97 2.48 -2.04 -19.52
C LEU A 97 2.70 -0.58 -19.10
N ARG A 98 2.23 -0.17 -17.92
CA ARG A 98 2.63 1.12 -17.32
C ARG A 98 4.04 1.09 -16.73
N GLY A 99 4.48 -0.02 -16.18
CA GLY A 99 5.81 -0.20 -15.60
C GLY A 99 6.93 -0.24 -16.64
N HIS A 100 6.74 -0.92 -17.77
CA HIS A 100 7.79 -1.10 -18.79
C HIS A 100 8.42 0.20 -19.32
N PRO A 101 7.67 1.24 -19.72
CA PRO A 101 8.27 2.51 -20.15
C PRO A 101 8.98 3.24 -18.99
N ILE A 102 8.59 3.02 -17.73
CA ILE A 102 9.28 3.55 -16.56
C ILE A 102 10.66 2.90 -16.44
N LEU A 103 10.76 1.58 -16.60
CA LEU A 103 12.05 0.88 -16.64
C LEU A 103 12.98 1.47 -17.71
N GLY A 104 12.46 1.67 -18.92
CA GLY A 104 13.21 2.28 -20.02
C GLY A 104 13.65 3.72 -19.73
N SER A 105 12.79 4.49 -19.06
CA SER A 105 13.06 5.87 -18.65
C SER A 105 14.13 5.96 -17.55
N ILE A 106 14.16 5.02 -16.61
CA ILE A 106 15.21 4.91 -15.58
C ILE A 106 16.58 4.67 -16.22
N VAL A 107 16.66 3.75 -17.19
CA VAL A 107 17.92 3.48 -17.92
C VAL A 107 18.38 4.70 -18.72
N LEU A 108 17.45 5.44 -19.33
CA LEU A 108 17.76 6.67 -20.05
C LEU A 108 18.27 7.77 -19.11
N LEU A 109 17.57 8.01 -18.00
CA LEU A 109 17.95 9.03 -17.02
C LEU A 109 19.35 8.77 -16.44
N GLY A 110 19.71 7.50 -16.26
CA GLY A 110 21.04 7.09 -15.81
C GLY A 110 22.19 7.57 -16.69
N GLN A 111 21.95 7.92 -17.96
CA GLN A 111 22.97 8.47 -18.85
C GLN A 111 23.43 9.89 -18.45
N GLY A 112 22.58 10.64 -17.72
CA GLY A 112 22.91 11.95 -17.16
C GLY A 112 23.29 11.93 -15.68
N ALA A 113 23.24 10.76 -15.02
CA ALA A 113 23.53 10.58 -13.60
C ALA A 113 25.01 10.22 -13.35
N SER A 114 25.40 10.09 -12.08
CA SER A 114 26.73 9.57 -11.75
C SER A 114 26.90 8.11 -12.22
N ALA A 115 28.14 7.68 -12.44
CA ALA A 115 28.44 6.30 -12.82
C ALA A 115 27.90 5.26 -11.81
N ALA A 116 27.93 5.62 -10.52
CA ALA A 116 27.42 4.76 -9.44
C ALA A 116 25.90 4.62 -9.48
N GLU A 117 25.16 5.72 -9.68
CA GLU A 117 23.70 5.69 -9.84
C GLU A 117 23.29 4.91 -11.09
N ASN A 118 23.89 5.21 -12.23
CA ASN A 118 23.59 4.52 -13.48
C ASN A 118 23.81 3.00 -13.37
N ALA A 119 24.93 2.57 -12.77
CA ALA A 119 25.21 1.16 -12.54
C ALA A 119 24.14 0.50 -11.64
N ARG A 120 23.77 1.14 -10.51
CA ARG A 120 22.72 0.64 -9.62
C ARG A 120 21.37 0.55 -10.31
N TRP A 121 20.97 1.58 -11.07
CA TRP A 121 19.67 1.61 -11.73
C TRP A 121 19.55 0.59 -12.85
N ARG A 122 20.59 0.39 -13.67
CA ARG A 122 20.63 -0.71 -14.66
C ARG A 122 20.47 -2.07 -13.98
N ALA A 123 21.12 -2.25 -12.83
CA ALA A 123 21.05 -3.48 -12.06
C ALA A 123 19.64 -3.73 -11.45
N LEU A 124 18.98 -2.69 -10.92
CA LEU A 124 17.58 -2.75 -10.49
C LEU A 124 16.64 -3.08 -11.65
N VAL A 125 16.78 -2.39 -12.78
CA VAL A 125 16.00 -2.64 -14.01
C VAL A 125 16.17 -4.07 -14.50
N LYS A 126 17.40 -4.58 -14.54
CA LYS A 126 17.66 -5.98 -14.90
C LYS A 126 16.95 -6.95 -13.95
N GLY A 127 16.95 -6.66 -12.65
CA GLY A 127 16.22 -7.43 -11.65
C GLY A 127 14.72 -7.45 -11.89
N TRP A 128 14.09 -6.28 -12.07
CA TRP A 128 12.65 -6.20 -12.35
C TRP A 128 12.28 -6.94 -13.63
N MET A 129 13.06 -6.79 -14.70
CA MET A 129 12.82 -7.47 -15.98
C MET A 129 12.94 -9.00 -15.86
N GLN A 130 13.92 -9.50 -15.10
CA GLN A 130 14.12 -10.95 -14.94
C GLN A 130 13.02 -11.63 -14.12
N ARG A 131 12.38 -10.89 -13.21
CA ARG A 131 11.33 -11.43 -12.34
C ARG A 131 9.91 -11.24 -12.89
N ASP A 132 9.73 -10.40 -13.91
CA ASP A 132 8.46 -10.23 -14.60
C ASP A 132 8.12 -11.48 -15.44
N HIS A 133 7.43 -12.42 -14.81
CA HIS A 133 7.04 -13.70 -15.40
C HIS A 133 5.62 -13.68 -15.97
N TYR A 134 4.85 -12.62 -15.70
CA TYR A 134 3.48 -12.47 -16.21
C TYR A 134 3.46 -11.74 -17.55
N SER A 135 4.20 -10.64 -17.69
CA SER A 135 4.25 -9.82 -18.89
C SER A 135 5.68 -9.34 -19.17
N PRO A 136 6.59 -10.22 -19.65
CA PRO A 136 8.01 -9.88 -19.82
C PRO A 136 8.23 -8.59 -20.65
N PRO A 137 9.01 -7.59 -20.16
CA PRO A 137 9.13 -6.29 -20.82
C PRO A 137 9.68 -6.32 -22.26
N LEU A 138 10.46 -7.34 -22.62
CA LEU A 138 11.00 -7.51 -23.99
C LEU A 138 9.98 -8.09 -24.97
N ALA A 139 8.85 -8.59 -24.48
CA ALA A 139 7.73 -9.08 -25.27
C ALA A 139 6.55 -8.09 -25.30
N ASP A 140 6.71 -6.90 -24.70
CA ASP A 140 5.69 -5.86 -24.72
C ASP A 140 5.43 -5.38 -26.17
N PRO A 141 4.20 -5.57 -26.70
CA PRO A 141 3.87 -5.26 -28.09
C PRO A 141 3.78 -3.76 -28.39
N VAL A 142 3.68 -2.91 -27.36
CA VAL A 142 3.48 -1.45 -27.50
C VAL A 142 4.64 -0.64 -26.92
N LEU A 143 5.67 -1.28 -26.38
CA LEU A 143 6.88 -0.61 -25.93
C LEU A 143 7.61 0.02 -27.11
N SER A 144 7.95 1.31 -27.00
CA SER A 144 8.65 2.01 -28.08
C SER A 144 10.01 1.38 -28.38
N LEU A 145 10.41 1.36 -29.66
CA LEU A 145 11.70 0.80 -30.07
C LEU A 145 12.90 1.36 -29.28
N PRO A 146 12.98 2.66 -28.95
CA PRO A 146 14.04 3.18 -28.08
C PRO A 146 14.01 2.63 -26.65
N HIS A 147 12.84 2.42 -26.05
CA HIS A 147 12.76 1.78 -24.72
C HIS A 147 13.18 0.32 -24.82
N LEU A 148 12.65 -0.42 -25.80
CA LEU A 148 13.01 -1.82 -26.05
C LEU A 148 14.51 -2.00 -26.23
N ALA A 149 15.16 -1.17 -27.05
CA ALA A 149 16.61 -1.22 -27.27
C ALA A 149 17.42 -0.99 -25.98
N ARG A 150 17.00 -0.05 -25.12
CA ARG A 150 17.65 0.20 -23.82
C ARG A 150 17.50 -0.98 -22.88
N LEU A 151 16.29 -1.52 -22.76
CA LEU A 151 16.03 -2.69 -21.92
C LEU A 151 16.79 -3.93 -22.42
N LYS A 152 16.79 -4.17 -23.74
CA LYS A 152 17.58 -5.23 -24.38
C LYS A 152 19.07 -5.07 -24.09
N GLY A 153 19.59 -3.85 -24.18
CA GLY A 153 20.97 -3.54 -23.85
C GLY A 153 21.33 -3.84 -22.39
N VAL A 154 20.44 -3.57 -21.44
CA VAL A 154 20.63 -3.95 -20.02
C VAL A 154 20.56 -5.46 -19.81
N GLN A 155 19.63 -6.13 -20.48
CA GLN A 155 19.47 -7.58 -20.41
C GLN A 155 20.72 -8.32 -20.92
N ASP A 156 21.24 -7.91 -22.08
CA ASP A 156 22.37 -8.56 -22.77
C ASP A 156 23.73 -8.22 -22.15
N ASP A 157 23.83 -7.14 -21.37
CA ASP A 157 25.07 -6.73 -20.72
C ASP A 157 25.44 -7.67 -19.58
N GLY A 158 26.37 -8.58 -19.84
CA GLY A 158 26.88 -9.57 -18.88
C GLY A 158 27.64 -8.97 -17.70
N SER A 159 28.03 -7.69 -17.74
CA SER A 159 28.67 -7.01 -16.62
C SER A 159 27.66 -6.51 -15.57
N VAL A 160 26.38 -6.35 -15.95
CA VAL A 160 25.31 -5.93 -15.04
C VAL A 160 24.76 -7.14 -14.32
N THR A 161 25.00 -7.21 -13.00
CA THR A 161 24.36 -8.18 -12.11
C THR A 161 23.00 -7.65 -11.68
N ALA A 162 21.95 -8.47 -11.81
CA ALA A 162 20.61 -8.07 -11.39
C ALA A 162 20.53 -7.86 -9.87
N LEU A 163 19.90 -6.77 -9.44
CA LEU A 163 19.65 -6.49 -8.03
C LEU A 163 18.26 -6.97 -7.60
N ALA A 164 18.16 -7.37 -6.33
CA ALA A 164 16.89 -7.61 -5.67
C ALA A 164 16.14 -6.29 -5.44
N GLU A 165 14.82 -6.38 -5.24
CA GLU A 165 14.05 -5.24 -4.77
C GLU A 165 14.45 -4.88 -3.33
N PRO A 166 14.55 -3.58 -2.98
CA PRO A 166 14.87 -3.18 -1.61
C PRO A 166 13.78 -3.64 -0.63
N ALA A 167 14.13 -4.53 0.30
CA ALA A 167 13.26 -4.95 1.37
C ALA A 167 12.96 -3.82 2.36
N GLY A 168 11.89 -3.97 3.14
CA GLY A 168 11.49 -3.04 4.19
C GLY A 168 10.23 -2.23 3.86
N HIS A 169 9.98 -1.20 4.64
CA HIS A 169 8.78 -0.37 4.56
C HIS A 169 9.09 1.05 4.11
N ARG A 170 8.26 1.59 3.22
CA ARG A 170 8.29 2.99 2.81
C ARG A 170 6.92 3.62 3.04
N LEU A 171 6.91 4.72 3.77
CA LEU A 171 5.71 5.52 4.01
C LEU A 171 5.78 6.81 3.19
N PHE A 172 4.67 7.16 2.54
CA PHE A 172 4.53 8.35 1.71
C PHE A 172 3.41 9.24 2.25
N PRO A 173 3.64 9.96 3.37
CA PRO A 173 2.61 10.75 4.03
C PRO A 173 1.95 11.78 3.09
N SER A 174 2.70 12.34 2.14
CA SER A 174 2.22 13.41 1.26
C SER A 174 1.28 12.93 0.16
N MET A 175 1.19 11.63 -0.08
CA MET A 175 0.18 11.05 -0.98
C MET A 175 -0.66 9.94 -0.34
N ALA A 176 -0.62 9.81 0.99
CA ALA A 176 -1.38 8.82 1.74
C ALA A 176 -1.19 7.39 1.18
N ARG A 177 0.07 7.00 0.96
CA ARG A 177 0.45 5.64 0.52
C ARG A 177 1.47 5.05 1.47
N ALA A 178 1.54 3.72 1.49
CA ALA A 178 2.68 3.01 2.03
C ALA A 178 2.95 1.77 1.18
N THR A 179 4.22 1.37 1.09
CA THR A 179 4.63 0.08 0.50
C THR A 179 5.45 -0.70 1.51
N HIS A 180 5.37 -2.02 1.42
CA HIS A 180 6.14 -2.92 2.25
C HIS A 180 6.63 -4.09 1.39
N ARG A 181 7.88 -4.48 1.58
CA ARG A 181 8.48 -5.66 0.96
C ARG A 181 9.08 -6.53 2.05
N GLY A 182 8.47 -7.70 2.25
CA GLY A 182 9.04 -8.76 3.06
C GLY A 182 9.81 -9.76 2.20
N SER A 183 10.26 -10.86 2.79
CA SER A 183 10.91 -11.93 2.04
C SER A 183 9.88 -12.67 1.18
N GLY A 184 9.97 -12.50 -0.14
CA GLY A 184 9.12 -13.21 -1.12
C GLY A 184 7.75 -12.59 -1.39
N TRP A 185 7.48 -11.38 -0.89
CA TRP A 185 6.19 -10.71 -1.10
C TRP A 185 6.29 -9.19 -1.01
N ALA A 186 5.31 -8.52 -1.60
CA ALA A 186 5.13 -7.08 -1.51
C ALA A 186 3.68 -6.72 -1.19
N ALA A 187 3.47 -5.59 -0.51
CA ALA A 187 2.16 -5.01 -0.29
C ALA A 187 2.18 -3.49 -0.41
N SER A 188 1.02 -2.92 -0.69
CA SER A 188 0.82 -1.47 -0.76
C SER A 188 -0.55 -1.12 -0.21
N VAL A 189 -0.66 -0.02 0.53
CA VAL A 189 -1.94 0.48 1.03
C VAL A 189 -2.26 1.85 0.46
N SER A 190 -3.49 1.98 -0.05
CA SER A 190 -4.06 3.21 -0.59
C SER A 190 -5.07 3.81 0.37
N MET A 191 -4.74 4.98 0.91
CA MET A 191 -5.57 5.73 1.85
C MET A 191 -5.98 7.08 1.26
N ALA A 192 -6.86 7.80 1.95
CA ALA A 192 -7.35 9.12 1.57
C ALA A 192 -7.59 9.98 2.83
N ASN A 193 -7.36 11.29 2.72
CA ASN A 193 -7.52 12.27 3.81
C ASN A 193 -7.90 13.64 3.23
N LYS A 194 -7.99 14.69 4.06
CA LYS A 194 -8.38 16.04 3.59
C LYS A 194 -7.43 16.68 2.56
N ARG A 195 -6.31 16.02 2.25
CA ARG A 195 -5.27 16.47 1.30
C ARG A 195 -5.19 15.57 0.07
N ILE A 196 -5.73 14.35 0.14
CA ILE A 196 -5.62 13.32 -0.89
C ILE A 196 -6.99 12.70 -1.14
N THR A 197 -7.43 12.75 -2.40
CA THR A 197 -8.76 12.30 -2.82
C THR A 197 -9.00 10.82 -2.55
N TYR A 198 -10.27 10.41 -2.44
CA TYR A 198 -10.66 9.01 -2.45
C TYR A 198 -10.18 8.30 -3.72
N TYR A 199 -10.37 8.96 -4.86
CA TYR A 199 -10.02 8.49 -6.20
C TYR A 199 -10.11 9.66 -7.20
N GLU A 200 -9.70 9.42 -8.44
CA GLU A 200 -9.96 10.34 -9.54
C GLU A 200 -10.81 9.65 -10.62
N THR A 201 -11.87 10.35 -11.05
CA THR A 201 -12.59 10.18 -12.32
C THR A 201 -12.36 11.44 -13.15
N GLY A 202 -12.34 11.31 -14.47
CA GLY A 202 -12.22 12.44 -15.39
C GLY A 202 -12.19 11.96 -16.83
N ASN A 203 -12.68 12.77 -17.78
CA ASN A 203 -12.80 12.38 -19.20
C ASN A 203 -13.57 11.08 -19.45
N GLY A 204 -14.45 10.69 -18.53
CA GLY A 204 -15.16 9.40 -18.59
C GLY A 204 -14.30 8.19 -18.21
N GLU A 205 -13.11 8.37 -17.66
CA GLU A 205 -12.25 7.30 -17.11
C GLU A 205 -12.55 7.07 -15.61
N ASN A 206 -12.34 5.84 -15.16
CA ASN A 206 -12.43 5.38 -13.76
C ASN A 206 -13.75 5.68 -13.05
N LEU A 207 -14.87 5.41 -13.74
CA LEU A 207 -16.22 5.75 -13.29
C LEU A 207 -16.60 5.16 -11.91
N ARG A 208 -15.94 4.06 -11.50
CA ARG A 208 -16.27 3.29 -10.28
C ARG A 208 -15.11 3.11 -9.31
N GLY A 209 -14.11 4.01 -9.36
CA GLY A 209 -12.94 3.96 -8.48
C GLY A 209 -13.20 4.36 -7.01
N TRP A 210 -14.47 4.54 -6.60
CA TRP A 210 -14.92 5.20 -5.36
C TRP A 210 -14.15 4.81 -4.09
N HIS A 211 -13.83 3.53 -3.94
CA HIS A 211 -13.27 2.96 -2.72
C HIS A 211 -11.77 2.65 -2.81
N THR A 212 -11.09 3.03 -3.90
CA THR A 212 -9.66 2.73 -4.11
C THR A 212 -8.73 3.40 -3.08
N GLY A 213 -9.14 4.53 -2.48
CA GLY A 213 -8.46 5.20 -1.36
C GLY A 213 -9.07 4.93 0.03
N ALA A 214 -9.99 3.98 0.17
CA ALA A 214 -10.68 3.66 1.42
C ALA A 214 -9.92 2.62 2.27
N GLY A 215 -8.58 2.66 2.23
CA GLY A 215 -7.72 1.69 2.90
C GLY A 215 -7.57 0.39 2.11
N MET A 216 -7.50 0.49 0.77
CA MET A 216 -7.33 -0.68 -0.09
C MET A 216 -5.92 -1.24 0.09
N LEU A 217 -5.82 -2.53 0.44
CA LEU A 217 -4.56 -3.25 0.67
C LEU A 217 -4.27 -4.17 -0.53
N TYR A 218 -3.29 -3.79 -1.32
CA TYR A 218 -2.77 -4.58 -2.43
C TYR A 218 -1.65 -5.48 -1.95
N TRP A 219 -1.51 -6.67 -2.54
CA TRP A 219 -0.38 -7.55 -2.24
C TRP A 219 -0.10 -8.59 -3.35
N TRP A 220 1.18 -8.93 -3.47
CA TRP A 220 1.76 -9.82 -4.49
C TRP A 220 2.77 -10.79 -3.87
N GLY A 221 2.98 -11.92 -4.54
CA GLY A 221 4.13 -12.79 -4.31
C GLY A 221 5.26 -12.47 -5.28
N ASP A 222 6.50 -12.80 -4.90
CA ASP A 222 7.67 -12.64 -5.78
C ASP A 222 7.64 -13.55 -7.02
N THR A 223 6.99 -14.71 -6.92
CA THR A 223 6.96 -15.79 -7.92
C THR A 223 5.54 -16.24 -8.24
N PHE A 224 4.53 -15.56 -7.70
CA PHE A 224 3.13 -15.88 -7.92
C PHE A 224 2.26 -14.62 -7.91
N ALA A 225 1.13 -14.71 -8.61
CA ALA A 225 0.14 -13.64 -8.72
C ALA A 225 0.70 -12.27 -9.17
N ASN A 226 1.74 -12.27 -10.00
CA ASN A 226 2.29 -11.05 -10.60
C ASN A 226 1.25 -10.34 -11.48
N GLY A 227 0.36 -11.08 -12.14
CA GLY A 227 -0.78 -10.54 -12.91
C GLY A 227 -2.07 -10.28 -12.12
N GLN A 228 -2.01 -10.20 -10.78
CA GLN A 228 -3.19 -10.12 -9.90
C GLN A 228 -4.16 -8.99 -10.27
N TYR A 229 -3.62 -7.81 -10.57
CA TYR A 229 -4.39 -6.61 -10.91
C TYR A 229 -4.37 -6.29 -12.41
N SER A 230 -3.60 -7.06 -13.18
CA SER A 230 -3.48 -6.97 -14.64
C SER A 230 -4.52 -7.82 -15.36
N ASP A 231 -4.82 -9.03 -14.86
CA ASP A 231 -5.67 -10.01 -15.55
C ASP A 231 -7.18 -9.65 -15.48
N ALA A 232 -7.57 -8.59 -16.19
CA ALA A 232 -8.92 -8.04 -16.26
C ALA A 232 -9.56 -7.76 -14.88
N PHE A 233 -8.74 -7.47 -13.87
CA PHE A 233 -9.21 -7.23 -12.50
C PHE A 233 -10.18 -6.04 -12.43
N TRP A 234 -9.76 -4.88 -12.94
CA TRP A 234 -10.52 -3.63 -12.82
C TRP A 234 -11.92 -3.65 -13.45
N PRO A 235 -12.13 -4.20 -14.66
CA PRO A 235 -13.48 -4.24 -15.24
C PRO A 235 -14.38 -5.31 -14.63
N THR A 236 -13.86 -6.28 -13.87
CA THR A 236 -14.64 -7.43 -13.38
C THR A 236 -14.75 -7.53 -11.85
N VAL A 237 -13.94 -6.79 -11.08
CA VAL A 237 -14.01 -6.77 -9.61
C VAL A 237 -15.28 -6.07 -9.12
N ASP A 238 -15.88 -6.55 -8.01
CA ASP A 238 -16.91 -5.77 -7.30
C ASP A 238 -16.25 -4.51 -6.70
N PRO A 239 -16.57 -3.29 -7.19
CA PRO A 239 -15.95 -2.06 -6.71
C PRO A 239 -16.29 -1.75 -5.24
N TYR A 240 -17.33 -2.37 -4.68
CA TYR A 240 -17.69 -2.27 -3.26
C TYR A 240 -16.96 -3.28 -2.36
N ARG A 241 -16.14 -4.17 -2.92
CA ARG A 241 -15.35 -5.14 -2.14
C ARG A 241 -13.90 -5.13 -2.53
N LEU A 242 -13.29 -3.95 -2.58
CA LEU A 242 -11.84 -3.86 -2.80
C LEU A 242 -11.10 -4.37 -1.55
N PRO A 243 -10.03 -5.18 -1.67
CA PRO A 243 -9.36 -5.81 -0.54
C PRO A 243 -8.90 -4.81 0.51
N GLY A 244 -9.13 -5.10 1.79
CA GLY A 244 -8.75 -4.26 2.92
C GLY A 244 -9.71 -3.11 3.24
N THR A 245 -10.64 -2.75 2.35
CA THR A 245 -11.54 -1.60 2.57
C THR A 245 -12.63 -1.89 3.59
N THR A 246 -13.13 -0.84 4.25
CA THR A 246 -14.39 -0.88 5.02
C THR A 246 -15.36 0.08 4.33
N VAL A 247 -16.52 -0.41 3.90
CA VAL A 247 -17.44 0.38 3.07
C VAL A 247 -18.89 0.17 3.48
N SER A 248 -19.70 1.22 3.29
CA SER A 248 -21.16 1.13 3.26
C SER A 248 -21.58 0.56 1.91
N ARG A 249 -22.58 -0.33 1.89
CA ARG A 249 -23.19 -0.85 0.66
C ARG A 249 -24.20 0.12 0.03
N LYS A 250 -24.24 1.37 0.49
CA LYS A 250 -24.98 2.46 -0.14
C LYS A 250 -24.58 2.57 -1.62
N ALA A 251 -25.58 2.51 -2.50
CA ALA A 251 -25.35 2.64 -3.93
C ALA A 251 -24.79 4.04 -4.26
N LEU A 252 -23.69 4.05 -5.01
CA LEU A 252 -23.05 5.22 -5.58
C LEU A 252 -23.28 5.23 -7.09
N ALA A 253 -23.59 6.41 -7.62
CA ALA A 253 -23.63 6.63 -9.06
C ALA A 253 -22.21 6.60 -9.65
N ASP A 254 -22.09 6.25 -10.93
CA ASP A 254 -20.86 6.45 -11.68
C ASP A 254 -20.38 7.91 -11.50
N GLN A 255 -19.09 8.08 -11.24
CA GLN A 255 -18.45 9.37 -10.95
C GLN A 255 -18.88 10.06 -9.65
N ALA A 256 -19.56 9.36 -8.73
CA ALA A 256 -19.86 9.90 -7.40
C ALA A 256 -18.60 10.48 -6.73
N GLY A 257 -18.73 11.65 -6.11
CA GLY A 257 -17.60 12.42 -5.57
C GLY A 257 -17.03 13.49 -6.51
N GLY A 258 -17.43 13.50 -7.78
CA GLY A 258 -17.05 14.54 -8.74
C GLY A 258 -15.69 14.29 -9.41
N ASP A 259 -15.50 14.98 -10.54
CA ASP A 259 -14.32 14.81 -11.39
C ASP A 259 -13.05 15.44 -10.81
N TRP A 260 -11.90 14.99 -11.33
CA TRP A 260 -10.57 15.54 -11.07
C TRP A 260 -10.14 15.51 -9.59
N GLY A 261 -10.55 14.45 -8.88
CA GLY A 261 -10.17 14.27 -7.48
C GLY A 261 -10.87 15.23 -6.52
N ALA A 262 -12.06 15.73 -6.87
CA ALA A 262 -12.76 16.75 -6.09
C ALA A 262 -13.15 16.32 -4.66
N SER A 263 -13.38 15.02 -4.41
CA SER A 263 -13.81 14.53 -3.11
C SER A 263 -12.66 14.01 -2.24
N MET A 264 -12.38 14.74 -1.17
CA MET A 264 -11.47 14.34 -0.11
C MET A 264 -12.25 14.09 1.19
N PRO A 265 -11.96 13.02 1.95
CA PRO A 265 -12.54 12.84 3.28
C PRO A 265 -12.10 13.96 4.21
N ASP A 266 -13.03 14.55 4.96
CA ASP A 266 -12.74 15.54 5.98
C ASP A 266 -12.15 14.90 7.26
N VAL A 267 -10.92 14.41 7.13
CA VAL A 267 -10.12 13.77 8.19
C VAL A 267 -8.65 14.13 8.04
N ASN A 268 -7.97 14.29 9.17
CA ASN A 268 -6.54 14.60 9.19
C ASN A 268 -5.68 13.37 9.43
N TRP A 269 -6.10 12.49 10.34
CA TRP A 269 -5.29 11.38 10.82
C TRP A 269 -5.23 10.28 9.77
N VAL A 270 -4.19 10.33 8.93
CA VAL A 270 -3.84 9.29 7.94
C VAL A 270 -2.34 9.33 7.73
N GLY A 271 -1.67 8.21 7.93
CA GLY A 271 -0.21 8.11 7.93
C GLY A 271 0.26 6.99 8.84
N GLY A 272 1.45 7.13 9.41
CA GLY A 272 2.05 6.08 10.24
C GLY A 272 3.47 6.40 10.69
N ALA A 273 4.08 5.46 11.41
CA ALA A 273 5.46 5.51 11.84
C ALA A 273 6.22 4.26 11.37
N THR A 274 7.48 4.42 10.98
CA THR A 274 8.32 3.32 10.46
C THR A 274 9.80 3.51 10.78
N ASP A 275 10.48 2.43 11.17
CA ASP A 275 11.94 2.37 11.24
C ASP A 275 12.61 2.14 9.87
N GLY A 276 11.82 1.97 8.80
CA GLY A 276 12.27 1.63 7.45
C GLY A 276 12.21 0.13 7.15
N HIS A 277 11.99 -0.72 8.15
CA HIS A 277 11.81 -2.15 8.00
C HIS A 277 10.36 -2.56 8.26
N ARG A 278 9.81 -2.22 9.44
CA ARG A 278 8.42 -2.48 9.84
C ARG A 278 7.67 -1.15 10.00
N ALA A 279 6.36 -1.21 10.21
CA ALA A 279 5.56 -0.01 10.39
C ALA A 279 4.26 -0.21 11.17
N ALA A 280 3.81 0.88 11.81
CA ALA A 280 2.42 1.08 12.21
C ALA A 280 1.81 2.15 11.31
N VAL A 281 0.74 1.82 10.58
CA VAL A 281 0.06 2.70 9.62
C VAL A 281 -1.43 2.73 9.97
N GLY A 282 -2.12 3.83 9.71
CA GLY A 282 -3.56 3.88 9.89
C GLY A 282 -4.27 4.97 9.10
N GLN A 283 -5.58 4.81 9.00
CA GLN A 283 -6.51 5.74 8.40
C GLN A 283 -7.71 5.94 9.31
N TYR A 284 -7.96 7.20 9.68
CA TYR A 284 -9.30 7.60 10.10
C TYR A 284 -10.16 7.67 8.84
N LEU A 285 -10.99 6.66 8.62
CA LEU A 285 -11.87 6.56 7.48
C LEU A 285 -13.13 7.41 7.70
N LYS A 286 -13.50 8.18 6.67
CA LYS A 286 -14.86 8.63 6.37
C LYS A 286 -15.23 8.06 5.00
N GLY A 287 -16.44 7.53 4.83
CA GLY A 287 -16.88 6.98 3.54
C GLY A 287 -17.25 8.06 2.52
N LEU A 288 -16.99 7.82 1.23
CA LEU A 288 -17.42 8.71 0.16
C LEU A 288 -18.96 8.78 0.11
N GLN A 289 -19.53 9.98 0.23
CA GLN A 289 -20.98 10.22 0.25
C GLN A 289 -21.74 9.31 1.23
N SER A 290 -21.08 8.92 2.32
CA SER A 290 -21.57 7.97 3.33
C SER A 290 -21.35 8.56 4.72
N THR A 291 -22.22 8.19 5.65
CA THR A 291 -22.06 8.52 7.08
C THR A 291 -21.02 7.65 7.78
N LEU A 292 -20.53 6.59 7.11
CA LEU A 292 -19.56 5.64 7.64
C LEU A 292 -18.30 6.33 8.15
N VAL A 293 -17.95 6.05 9.40
CA VAL A 293 -16.65 6.33 10.01
C VAL A 293 -16.02 5.05 10.55
N ALA A 294 -14.69 4.97 10.53
CA ALA A 294 -13.95 3.88 11.16
C ALA A 294 -12.50 4.28 11.46
N LYS A 295 -11.87 3.56 12.40
CA LYS A 295 -10.44 3.57 12.64
C LYS A 295 -9.83 2.29 12.06
N LYS A 296 -8.93 2.43 11.09
CA LYS A 296 -8.28 1.29 10.42
C LYS A 296 -6.79 1.38 10.65
N SER A 297 -6.18 0.28 11.10
CA SER A 297 -4.73 0.19 11.30
C SER A 297 -4.14 -1.03 10.59
N TRP A 298 -2.94 -0.86 10.07
CA TRP A 298 -2.11 -1.90 9.47
C TRP A 298 -0.75 -1.90 10.15
N PHE A 299 -0.35 -3.03 10.71
CA PHE A 299 1.00 -3.24 11.25
C PHE A 299 1.75 -4.15 10.30
N PHE A 300 2.72 -3.59 9.59
CA PHE A 300 3.53 -4.30 8.61
C PHE A 300 4.74 -4.91 9.30
N LEU A 301 4.81 -6.24 9.32
CA LEU A 301 5.85 -7.07 9.94
C LEU A 301 6.53 -7.92 8.86
N ASP A 302 7.52 -8.71 9.24
CA ASP A 302 8.42 -9.42 8.32
C ASP A 302 7.70 -10.36 7.33
N ASP A 303 6.67 -11.07 7.82
CA ASP A 303 5.91 -12.06 7.06
C ASP A 303 4.38 -11.86 7.13
N THR A 304 3.94 -10.81 7.80
CA THR A 304 2.54 -10.63 8.20
C THR A 304 2.14 -9.17 8.14
N VAL A 305 0.92 -8.89 7.67
CA VAL A 305 0.25 -7.62 7.90
C VAL A 305 -0.89 -7.85 8.90
N VAL A 306 -0.79 -7.25 10.08
CA VAL A 306 -1.88 -7.26 11.06
C VAL A 306 -2.84 -6.12 10.74
N CYS A 307 -4.12 -6.43 10.58
CA CYS A 307 -5.16 -5.49 10.18
C CYS A 307 -6.19 -5.35 11.30
N LEU A 308 -6.30 -4.17 11.89
CA LEU A 308 -7.28 -3.84 12.93
C LEU A 308 -8.30 -2.82 12.43
N GLY A 309 -9.54 -2.97 12.88
CA GLY A 309 -10.63 -2.02 12.66
C GLY A 309 -11.45 -1.84 13.93
N ALA A 310 -11.81 -0.60 14.24
CA ALA A 310 -12.66 -0.27 15.39
C ALA A 310 -13.43 1.03 15.16
N GLY A 311 -14.41 1.32 16.01
CA GLY A 311 -15.25 2.52 15.88
C GLY A 311 -16.10 2.53 14.62
N ILE A 312 -16.35 1.36 14.01
CA ILE A 312 -17.07 1.24 12.74
C ILE A 312 -18.52 1.62 13.00
N THR A 313 -18.90 2.79 12.53
CA THR A 313 -20.22 3.39 12.78
C THR A 313 -20.80 3.97 11.51
N CYS A 314 -22.07 3.70 11.23
CA CYS A 314 -22.76 4.17 10.02
C CYS A 314 -24.26 4.33 10.30
N THR A 315 -24.92 5.21 9.56
CA THR A 315 -26.38 5.43 9.58
C THR A 315 -26.91 5.62 8.15
N ASP A 316 -26.37 4.87 7.19
CA ASP A 316 -26.76 4.96 5.78
C ASP A 316 -28.01 4.13 5.44
N GLY A 317 -28.50 3.30 6.38
CA GLY A 317 -29.59 2.37 6.16
C GLY A 317 -29.21 1.14 5.33
N THR A 318 -27.90 0.89 5.15
CA THR A 318 -27.37 -0.25 4.38
C THR A 318 -26.31 -1.01 5.16
N ALA A 319 -26.01 -2.24 4.71
CA ALA A 319 -24.97 -3.06 5.30
C ALA A 319 -23.59 -2.39 5.19
N VAL A 320 -22.77 -2.55 6.22
CA VAL A 320 -21.36 -2.13 6.22
C VAL A 320 -20.49 -3.38 6.20
N GLU A 321 -19.51 -3.41 5.31
CA GLU A 321 -18.64 -4.57 5.11
C GLU A 321 -17.17 -4.16 5.29
N THR A 322 -16.35 -5.04 5.87
CA THR A 322 -14.90 -4.98 5.72
C THR A 322 -14.43 -6.14 4.85
N THR A 323 -13.83 -5.82 3.71
CA THR A 323 -13.30 -6.83 2.80
C THR A 323 -11.95 -7.32 3.30
N VAL A 324 -11.89 -8.58 3.75
CA VAL A 324 -10.63 -9.24 4.11
C VAL A 324 -9.83 -9.55 2.84
N GLU A 325 -10.51 -10.06 1.81
CA GLU A 325 -9.92 -10.36 0.50
C GLU A 325 -10.97 -10.33 -0.60
N ASN A 326 -10.57 -9.98 -1.82
CA ASN A 326 -11.32 -10.18 -3.05
C ASN A 326 -10.34 -10.55 -4.18
N ARG A 327 -9.91 -11.82 -4.17
CA ARG A 327 -8.84 -12.30 -5.02
C ARG A 327 -9.37 -12.72 -6.38
N ASN A 328 -8.85 -12.11 -7.44
CA ASN A 328 -9.01 -12.61 -8.81
C ASN A 328 -8.26 -13.94 -8.96
N LEU A 329 -8.99 -14.99 -9.36
CA LEU A 329 -8.48 -16.34 -9.58
C LEU A 329 -8.39 -16.69 -11.08
N GLY A 330 -8.41 -15.67 -11.94
CA GLY A 330 -8.35 -15.80 -13.38
C GLY A 330 -9.65 -16.35 -14.00
N PRO A 331 -9.64 -16.72 -15.28
CA PRO A 331 -10.81 -17.25 -15.97
C PRO A 331 -11.23 -18.66 -15.51
N THR A 332 -10.31 -19.42 -14.88
CA THR A 332 -10.58 -20.82 -14.49
C THR A 332 -11.01 -20.97 -13.03
N GLY A 333 -10.45 -20.18 -12.11
CA GLY A 333 -10.81 -20.15 -10.68
C GLY A 333 -10.38 -21.34 -9.83
N GLY A 334 -9.39 -22.12 -10.27
CA GLY A 334 -9.05 -23.43 -9.67
C GLY A 334 -8.35 -23.39 -8.30
N ALA A 335 -8.04 -22.22 -7.74
CA ALA A 335 -7.30 -22.14 -6.48
C ALA A 335 -8.10 -22.75 -5.32
N PRO A 336 -7.56 -23.74 -4.58
CA PRO A 336 -8.25 -24.36 -3.46
C PRO A 336 -8.43 -23.35 -2.32
N PHE A 337 -9.58 -23.42 -1.62
CA PHE A 337 -9.85 -22.59 -0.45
C PHE A 337 -10.04 -23.51 0.76
N THR A 338 -9.26 -23.30 1.81
CA THR A 338 -9.30 -24.10 3.03
C THR A 338 -9.65 -23.19 4.20
N VAL A 339 -10.57 -23.63 5.06
CA VAL A 339 -10.96 -22.93 6.29
C VAL A 339 -10.86 -23.93 7.44
N ASP A 340 -10.06 -23.63 8.45
CA ASP A 340 -9.85 -24.48 9.63
C ASP A 340 -9.57 -25.96 9.28
N GLY A 341 -8.73 -26.18 8.26
CA GLY A 341 -8.34 -27.51 7.78
C GLY A 341 -9.34 -28.18 6.84
N THR A 342 -10.52 -27.58 6.62
CA THR A 342 -11.55 -28.11 5.72
C THR A 342 -11.51 -27.40 4.37
N VAL A 343 -11.30 -28.16 3.30
CA VAL A 343 -11.38 -27.65 1.92
C VAL A 343 -12.83 -27.33 1.59
N GLN A 344 -13.06 -26.09 1.14
CA GLN A 344 -14.36 -25.59 0.74
C GLN A 344 -14.64 -25.90 -0.73
N PRO A 345 -15.93 -25.97 -1.15
CA PRO A 345 -16.29 -26.20 -2.54
C PRO A 345 -15.62 -25.22 -3.51
N ALA A 346 -15.25 -25.75 -4.68
CA ALA A 346 -14.68 -25.00 -5.79
C ALA A 346 -15.72 -24.61 -6.86
N SER A 347 -17.02 -24.83 -6.59
CA SER A 347 -18.09 -24.49 -7.53
C SER A 347 -18.31 -22.99 -7.62
N TYR A 348 -18.86 -22.58 -8.77
CA TYR A 348 -19.26 -21.20 -9.05
C TYR A 348 -20.74 -21.21 -9.46
N PRO A 349 -21.65 -20.56 -8.70
CA PRO A 349 -21.40 -19.86 -7.45
C PRO A 349 -21.17 -20.82 -6.26
N TRP A 350 -20.53 -20.31 -5.22
CA TRP A 350 -20.54 -20.88 -3.88
C TRP A 350 -20.50 -19.75 -2.86
N TRP A 351 -21.14 -19.93 -1.70
CA TRP A 351 -21.02 -19.02 -0.59
C TRP A 351 -21.20 -19.74 0.74
N ALA A 352 -20.61 -19.19 1.80
CA ALA A 352 -20.76 -19.69 3.15
C ALA A 352 -20.65 -18.56 4.18
N THR A 353 -21.27 -18.78 5.33
CA THR A 353 -20.97 -18.02 6.56
C THR A 353 -20.10 -18.90 7.43
N LEU A 354 -18.84 -18.51 7.58
CA LEU A 354 -17.82 -19.24 8.31
C LEU A 354 -17.84 -18.72 9.75
N ALA A 355 -18.69 -19.31 10.59
CA ALA A 355 -18.81 -18.93 12.00
C ALA A 355 -17.62 -19.44 12.81
N GLY A 356 -17.01 -18.56 13.62
CA GLY A 356 -15.89 -18.91 14.50
C GLY A 356 -14.62 -19.36 13.76
N ALA A 357 -14.46 -18.94 12.50
CA ALA A 357 -13.30 -19.29 11.70
C ALA A 357 -12.02 -18.78 12.37
N LYS A 358 -11.01 -19.63 12.53
CA LYS A 358 -9.71 -19.25 13.11
C LYS A 358 -8.70 -18.90 12.03
N TRP A 359 -8.74 -19.60 10.91
CA TRP A 359 -7.92 -19.28 9.76
C TRP A 359 -8.53 -19.74 8.44
N ALA A 360 -8.08 -19.10 7.37
CA ALA A 360 -8.40 -19.45 6.01
C ALA A 360 -7.15 -19.38 5.12
N HIS A 361 -7.12 -20.12 4.02
CA HIS A 361 -5.99 -20.13 3.10
C HIS A 361 -6.47 -20.30 1.66
N ILE A 362 -5.92 -19.46 0.77
CA ILE A 362 -6.12 -19.52 -0.67
C ILE A 362 -4.86 -20.13 -1.29
N GLY A 363 -5.01 -21.29 -1.93
CA GLY A 363 -3.89 -22.03 -2.53
C GLY A 363 -3.15 -21.20 -3.60
N GLY A 364 -1.82 -21.26 -3.55
CA GLY A 364 -0.94 -20.49 -4.45
C GLY A 364 -0.94 -18.99 -4.19
N HIS A 365 -1.50 -18.54 -3.05
CA HIS A 365 -1.71 -17.13 -2.75
C HIS A 365 -1.26 -16.77 -1.33
N GLY A 366 -2.02 -17.14 -0.30
CA GLY A 366 -1.72 -16.71 1.05
C GLY A 366 -2.72 -17.16 2.11
N GLY A 367 -2.31 -16.94 3.36
CA GLY A 367 -3.05 -17.29 4.57
C GLY A 367 -3.68 -16.08 5.25
N TYR A 368 -4.75 -16.34 6.00
CA TYR A 368 -5.48 -15.37 6.80
C TYR A 368 -5.73 -15.98 8.18
N VAL A 369 -5.43 -15.25 9.24
CA VAL A 369 -5.72 -15.67 10.62
C VAL A 369 -6.67 -14.67 11.25
N PHE A 370 -7.64 -15.16 12.01
CA PHE A 370 -8.64 -14.37 12.73
C PHE A 370 -8.41 -14.55 14.24
N PRO A 371 -7.66 -13.63 14.89
CA PRO A 371 -7.36 -13.74 16.32
C PRO A 371 -8.64 -13.82 17.16
N GLY A 372 -8.75 -14.82 18.03
CA GLY A 372 -9.97 -15.08 18.82
C GLY A 372 -11.13 -15.71 18.05
N GLY A 373 -10.97 -15.95 16.74
CA GLY A 373 -12.03 -16.42 15.85
C GLY A 373 -12.92 -15.29 15.33
N ALA A 374 -13.45 -15.43 14.11
CA ALA A 374 -14.36 -14.45 13.52
C ALA A 374 -15.50 -15.12 12.75
N THR A 375 -16.62 -14.42 12.59
CA THR A 375 -17.63 -14.77 11.59
C THR A 375 -17.28 -14.08 10.28
N VAL A 376 -16.93 -14.86 9.27
CA VAL A 376 -16.50 -14.37 7.96
C VAL A 376 -17.45 -14.89 6.88
N ARG A 377 -17.94 -14.00 6.03
CA ARG A 377 -18.66 -14.38 4.81
C ARG A 377 -17.63 -14.69 3.73
N ALA A 378 -17.78 -15.82 3.05
CA ALA A 378 -16.95 -16.18 1.91
C ALA A 378 -17.82 -16.50 0.69
N LEU A 379 -17.37 -16.11 -0.50
CA LEU A 379 -18.02 -16.51 -1.75
C LEU A 379 -17.03 -16.73 -2.89
N ARG A 380 -17.44 -17.60 -3.81
CA ARG A 380 -16.90 -17.76 -5.15
C ARG A 380 -17.96 -17.36 -6.16
N ASP A 381 -17.65 -16.38 -6.98
CA ASP A 381 -18.50 -15.90 -8.07
C ASP A 381 -17.69 -15.72 -9.36
N ALA A 382 -18.39 -15.84 -10.49
CA ALA A 382 -17.86 -15.51 -11.81
C ALA A 382 -18.46 -14.16 -12.20
N ARG A 383 -17.60 -13.19 -12.52
CA ARG A 383 -18.01 -11.82 -12.78
C ARG A 383 -17.71 -11.46 -14.23
N ASP A 384 -18.76 -11.08 -14.93
CA ASP A 384 -18.68 -10.48 -16.26
C ASP A 384 -18.48 -8.98 -16.13
N GLY A 385 -17.63 -8.44 -16.99
CA GLY A 385 -17.39 -7.00 -17.06
C GLY A 385 -16.67 -6.62 -18.35
N SER A 386 -16.78 -5.35 -18.73
CA SER A 386 -16.08 -4.79 -19.88
C SER A 386 -15.42 -3.48 -19.49
N TRP A 387 -14.32 -3.13 -20.15
CA TRP A 387 -13.62 -1.87 -19.89
C TRP A 387 -14.52 -0.66 -20.13
N SER A 388 -15.48 -0.76 -21.07
CA SER A 388 -16.51 0.27 -21.31
C SER A 388 -17.37 0.63 -20.09
N THR A 389 -17.51 -0.27 -19.11
CA THR A 389 -18.32 -0.04 -17.89
C THR A 389 -17.63 0.87 -16.88
N ILE A 390 -16.30 0.98 -16.93
CA ILE A 390 -15.51 1.81 -16.03
C ILE A 390 -14.75 2.92 -16.77
N ASN A 391 -14.76 2.90 -18.10
CA ASN A 391 -14.12 3.88 -18.96
C ASN A 391 -14.91 4.05 -20.26
N LYS A 392 -15.41 5.26 -20.55
CA LYS A 392 -16.24 5.51 -21.74
C LYS A 392 -15.52 5.24 -23.07
N GLY A 393 -14.18 5.28 -23.09
CA GLY A 393 -13.36 4.92 -24.25
C GLY A 393 -12.94 3.45 -24.30
N GLY A 394 -13.33 2.65 -23.29
CA GLY A 394 -12.98 1.23 -23.20
C GLY A 394 -13.77 0.34 -24.14
N ALA A 395 -13.20 -0.80 -24.49
CA ALA A 395 -13.83 -1.82 -25.32
C ALA A 395 -15.07 -2.43 -24.63
N THR A 396 -16.07 -2.81 -25.44
CA THR A 396 -17.32 -3.44 -24.99
C THR A 396 -17.23 -4.95 -24.85
N THR A 397 -16.10 -5.56 -25.24
CA THR A 397 -15.84 -6.99 -25.09
C THR A 397 -16.04 -7.42 -23.64
N VAL A 398 -16.94 -8.37 -23.43
CA VAL A 398 -17.21 -8.93 -22.10
C VAL A 398 -16.09 -9.90 -21.73
N LEU A 399 -15.50 -9.67 -20.57
CA LEU A 399 -14.48 -10.49 -19.95
C LEU A 399 -15.07 -11.13 -18.70
N ASN A 400 -14.77 -12.40 -18.46
CA ASN A 400 -15.19 -13.12 -17.26
C ASN A 400 -13.97 -13.44 -16.38
N ARG A 401 -14.05 -13.11 -15.10
CA ARG A 401 -13.06 -13.54 -14.10
C ARG A 401 -13.73 -14.15 -12.89
N LYS A 402 -13.09 -15.15 -12.32
CA LYS A 402 -13.57 -15.86 -11.14
C LYS A 402 -12.90 -15.27 -9.90
N TYR A 403 -13.70 -14.99 -8.88
CA TYR A 403 -13.21 -14.40 -7.64
C TYR A 403 -13.40 -15.34 -6.46
N LEU A 404 -12.57 -15.14 -5.44
CA LEU A 404 -12.82 -15.60 -4.09
C LEU A 404 -12.80 -14.38 -3.17
N THR A 405 -13.94 -14.09 -2.57
CA THR A 405 -14.12 -12.93 -1.70
C THR A 405 -14.36 -13.38 -0.27
N MET A 406 -13.68 -12.75 0.69
CA MET A 406 -13.90 -12.90 2.13
C MET A 406 -14.15 -11.54 2.74
N TYR A 407 -15.18 -11.42 3.58
CA TYR A 407 -15.51 -10.16 4.25
C TYR A 407 -16.19 -10.37 5.60
N VAL A 408 -16.01 -9.39 6.48
CA VAL A 408 -16.76 -9.25 7.73
C VAL A 408 -17.98 -8.39 7.45
N ASP A 409 -19.15 -8.92 7.78
CA ASP A 409 -20.46 -8.26 7.67
C ASP A 409 -20.77 -7.61 9.03
N HIS A 410 -20.75 -6.28 9.08
CA HIS A 410 -21.01 -5.50 10.30
C HIS A 410 -22.52 -5.22 10.50
N GLY A 411 -23.37 -5.73 9.61
CA GLY A 411 -24.80 -5.46 9.60
C GLY A 411 -25.15 -4.06 9.08
N THR A 412 -26.44 -3.72 9.18
CA THR A 412 -26.97 -2.40 8.84
C THR A 412 -26.78 -1.45 10.01
N ASP A 413 -26.32 -0.24 9.72
CA ASP A 413 -26.11 0.84 10.69
C ASP A 413 -25.36 0.39 11.96
N PRO A 414 -24.15 -0.20 11.82
CA PRO A 414 -23.38 -0.60 12.98
C PRO A 414 -23.10 0.59 13.90
N ALA A 415 -22.99 0.31 15.19
CA ALA A 415 -22.51 1.24 16.20
C ALA A 415 -21.29 0.63 16.89
N ASN A 416 -20.13 1.26 16.70
CA ASN A 416 -18.86 0.84 17.30
C ASN A 416 -18.48 -0.63 17.00
N ALA A 417 -18.69 -1.10 15.77
CA ALA A 417 -18.23 -2.42 15.34
C ALA A 417 -16.70 -2.45 15.14
N SER A 418 -16.13 -3.67 15.08
CA SER A 418 -14.69 -3.89 14.99
C SER A 418 -14.35 -5.14 14.18
N TYR A 419 -13.10 -5.25 13.71
CA TYR A 419 -12.53 -6.47 13.15
C TYR A 419 -11.04 -6.60 13.51
N ALA A 420 -10.53 -7.83 13.43
CA ALA A 420 -9.10 -8.12 13.46
C ALA A 420 -8.79 -9.31 12.55
N TYR A 421 -7.76 -9.19 11.71
CA TYR A 421 -7.22 -10.30 10.94
C TYR A 421 -5.74 -10.11 10.62
N LEU A 422 -5.04 -11.20 10.33
CA LEU A 422 -3.66 -11.20 9.83
C LEU A 422 -3.70 -11.64 8.38
N LEU A 423 -2.95 -10.96 7.51
CA LEU A 423 -2.63 -11.40 6.16
C LEU A 423 -1.21 -11.98 6.16
N LEU A 424 -1.05 -13.19 5.61
CA LEU A 424 0.23 -13.88 5.46
C LEU A 424 0.47 -14.22 3.98
N PRO A 425 1.03 -13.28 3.19
CA PRO A 425 1.28 -13.49 1.77
C PRO A 425 2.25 -14.67 1.55
N GLY A 426 1.93 -15.57 0.62
CA GLY A 426 2.77 -16.73 0.28
C GLY A 426 2.84 -17.83 1.35
N ALA A 427 2.15 -17.67 2.50
CA ALA A 427 2.12 -18.72 3.50
C ALA A 427 1.34 -19.95 3.01
N THR A 428 1.87 -21.15 3.27
CA THR A 428 1.18 -22.41 3.03
C THR A 428 0.01 -22.59 4.00
N ALA A 429 -0.91 -23.51 3.71
CA ALA A 429 -1.98 -23.89 4.64
C ALA A 429 -1.42 -24.33 6.00
N ALA A 430 -0.34 -25.12 6.00
CA ALA A 430 0.32 -25.56 7.23
C ALA A 430 0.94 -24.41 8.03
N ARG A 431 1.63 -23.46 7.37
CA ARG A 431 2.17 -22.27 8.05
C ARG A 431 1.06 -21.38 8.60
N THR A 432 -0.03 -21.25 7.86
CA THR A 432 -1.22 -20.48 8.27
C THR A 432 -1.87 -21.10 9.51
N GLN A 433 -2.07 -22.42 9.49
CA GLN A 433 -2.58 -23.18 10.63
C GLN A 433 -1.66 -23.06 11.85
N ALA A 434 -0.33 -23.18 11.66
CA ALA A 434 0.64 -23.03 12.74
C ALA A 434 0.57 -21.63 13.37
N ARG A 435 0.49 -20.57 12.55
CA ARG A 435 0.32 -19.21 13.07
C ARG A 435 -1.00 -19.04 13.82
N ALA A 436 -2.09 -19.64 13.33
CA ALA A 436 -3.39 -19.59 13.99
C ALA A 436 -3.43 -20.36 15.33
N ALA A 437 -2.60 -21.39 15.47
CA ALA A 437 -2.48 -22.17 16.70
C ALA A 437 -1.61 -21.47 17.77
N ASP A 438 -0.71 -20.57 17.35
CA ASP A 438 0.12 -19.79 18.27
C ASP A 438 -0.63 -18.56 18.80
N ALA A 439 -1.40 -18.77 19.86
CA ALA A 439 -2.16 -17.71 20.53
C ALA A 439 -1.28 -16.67 21.24
N HIS A 440 0.03 -16.89 21.38
CA HIS A 440 0.95 -16.02 22.09
C HIS A 440 1.89 -15.24 21.17
N TRP A 441 1.94 -15.58 19.88
CA TRP A 441 2.76 -14.89 18.88
C TRP A 441 2.52 -13.37 18.88
N MET A 442 1.26 -12.94 18.96
CA MET A 442 0.87 -11.53 18.96
C MET A 442 -0.15 -11.25 20.06
N THR A 443 0.02 -10.12 20.74
CA THR A 443 -0.98 -9.55 21.64
C THR A 443 -1.62 -8.33 20.98
N VAL A 444 -2.96 -8.30 20.90
CA VAL A 444 -3.69 -7.04 20.63
C VAL A 444 -3.71 -6.25 21.93
N LEU A 445 -2.99 -5.13 21.95
CA LEU A 445 -2.89 -4.27 23.13
C LEU A 445 -4.14 -3.42 23.33
N ASP A 446 -4.69 -2.92 22.22
CA ASP A 446 -5.98 -2.26 22.19
C ASP A 446 -6.57 -2.27 20.76
N ASN A 447 -7.90 -2.24 20.64
CA ASN A 447 -8.60 -2.10 19.36
C ASN A 447 -9.92 -1.33 19.55
N THR A 448 -9.81 -0.04 19.84
CA THR A 448 -10.92 0.87 20.08
C THR A 448 -10.92 2.02 19.07
N ASP A 449 -11.95 2.87 19.12
CA ASP A 449 -12.00 4.12 18.35
C ASP A 449 -11.05 5.20 18.89
N HIS A 450 -10.46 4.99 20.07
CA HIS A 450 -9.47 5.86 20.70
C HIS A 450 -8.03 5.45 20.42
N GLN A 451 -7.72 4.14 20.42
CA GLN A 451 -6.39 3.63 20.08
C GLN A 451 -6.45 2.24 19.43
N GLN A 452 -5.44 1.91 18.63
CA GLN A 452 -5.23 0.56 18.10
C GLN A 452 -3.75 0.19 18.23
N GLY A 453 -3.45 -0.96 18.82
CA GLY A 453 -2.07 -1.36 19.03
C GLY A 453 -1.87 -2.86 19.16
N VAL A 454 -0.68 -3.32 18.76
CA VAL A 454 -0.26 -4.73 18.85
C VAL A 454 1.18 -4.83 19.32
N ALA A 455 1.51 -5.95 19.97
CA ALA A 455 2.86 -6.33 20.33
C ALA A 455 3.17 -7.73 19.79
N VAL A 456 4.38 -7.91 19.26
CA VAL A 456 4.94 -9.20 18.81
C VAL A 456 6.30 -9.35 19.47
N THR A 457 6.32 -9.97 20.65
CA THR A 457 7.51 -10.05 21.51
C THR A 457 8.68 -10.75 20.82
N SER A 458 8.42 -11.79 20.02
CA SER A 458 9.46 -12.51 19.27
C SER A 458 10.16 -11.66 18.21
N LEU A 459 9.59 -10.51 17.85
CA LEU A 459 10.17 -9.55 16.91
C LEU A 459 10.68 -8.28 17.61
N GLY A 460 10.54 -8.18 18.94
CA GLY A 460 10.78 -6.93 19.67
C GLY A 460 9.86 -5.78 19.23
N PHE A 461 8.71 -6.09 18.62
CA PHE A 461 7.85 -5.09 17.99
C PHE A 461 6.71 -4.66 18.92
N THR A 462 6.51 -3.35 19.04
CA THR A 462 5.27 -2.74 19.55
C THR A 462 4.84 -1.61 18.62
N GLY A 463 3.60 -1.66 18.13
CA GLY A 463 3.03 -0.60 17.30
C GLY A 463 1.72 -0.10 17.88
N VAL A 464 1.54 1.23 17.96
CA VAL A 464 0.30 1.85 18.46
C VAL A 464 -0.04 3.08 17.64
N ASN A 465 -1.28 3.13 17.16
CA ASN A 465 -1.90 4.31 16.57
C ASN A 465 -2.82 4.94 17.61
N PHE A 466 -2.47 6.13 18.11
CA PHE A 466 -3.28 6.92 19.02
C PHE A 466 -4.14 7.89 18.20
N TRP A 467 -5.47 7.71 18.21
CA TRP A 467 -6.38 8.57 17.46
C TRP A 467 -6.62 9.91 18.15
N PHE A 468 -6.55 9.93 19.49
CA PHE A 468 -6.78 11.12 20.33
C PHE A 468 -5.71 11.36 21.40
N GLY A 469 -4.73 10.46 21.57
CA GLY A 469 -3.86 10.37 22.76
C GLY A 469 -4.36 9.30 23.73
N GLY A 470 -3.66 9.06 24.84
CA GLY A 470 -4.05 8.09 25.87
C GLY A 470 -2.97 7.07 26.20
N THR A 471 -3.35 5.96 26.85
CA THR A 471 -2.43 4.91 27.31
C THR A 471 -2.81 3.56 26.72
N VAL A 472 -1.83 2.86 26.14
CA VAL A 472 -1.96 1.49 25.60
C VAL A 472 -0.77 0.68 26.08
N GLY A 473 -1.00 -0.34 26.89
CA GLY A 473 0.06 -1.13 27.51
C GLY A 473 1.03 -0.24 28.30
N THR A 474 2.31 -0.25 27.89
CA THR A 474 3.39 0.54 28.52
C THR A 474 3.58 1.93 27.89
N LEU A 475 2.81 2.28 26.86
CA LEU A 475 2.93 3.54 26.13
C LEU A 475 1.84 4.53 26.51
N THR A 476 2.22 5.79 26.67
CA THR A 476 1.30 6.90 26.88
C THR A 476 1.66 8.06 25.96
N ALA A 477 0.70 8.53 25.17
CA ALA A 477 0.85 9.70 24.29
C ALA A 477 -0.06 10.83 24.75
N SER A 478 0.43 12.07 24.78
CA SER A 478 -0.38 13.25 25.13
C SER A 478 -1.45 13.58 24.08
N ASP A 479 -1.20 13.19 22.84
CA ASP A 479 -1.90 13.67 21.65
C ASP A 479 -1.98 12.58 20.57
N PRO A 480 -2.80 12.78 19.51
CA PRO A 480 -2.81 11.88 18.36
C PRO A 480 -1.42 11.72 17.73
N CYS A 481 -0.98 10.48 17.57
CA CYS A 481 0.29 10.13 16.94
C CYS A 481 0.30 8.66 16.51
N SER A 482 1.28 8.28 15.67
CA SER A 482 1.62 6.88 15.43
C SER A 482 2.97 6.60 16.09
N VAL A 483 3.06 5.47 16.79
CA VAL A 483 4.26 5.03 17.51
C VAL A 483 4.59 3.61 17.09
N MET A 484 5.86 3.36 16.85
CA MET A 484 6.42 2.04 16.63
C MET A 484 7.73 1.91 17.40
N ILE A 485 7.91 0.79 18.09
CA ILE A 485 9.14 0.45 18.81
C ILE A 485 9.66 -0.88 18.28
N SER A 486 10.96 -0.91 17.98
CA SER A 486 11.75 -2.10 17.67
C SER A 486 12.83 -2.26 18.74
N GLU A 487 12.66 -3.21 19.66
CA GLU A 487 13.71 -3.66 20.59
C GLU A 487 14.63 -4.65 19.88
N ASN A 488 15.95 -4.43 19.98
CA ASN A 488 16.99 -5.24 19.34
C ASN A 488 17.71 -6.12 20.38
N ASP A 489 18.23 -7.26 19.92
CA ASP A 489 18.94 -8.23 20.78
C ASP A 489 20.25 -7.67 21.38
N ASP A 490 20.79 -6.58 20.82
CA ASP A 490 22.00 -5.89 21.32
C ASP A 490 21.72 -4.96 22.51
N GLY A 491 20.48 -4.95 23.03
CA GLY A 491 20.06 -4.10 24.13
C GLY A 491 19.79 -2.65 23.72
N THR A 492 19.62 -2.37 22.42
CA THR A 492 19.14 -1.08 21.92
C THR A 492 17.67 -1.16 21.52
N ALA A 493 17.02 -0.01 21.36
CA ALA A 493 15.72 0.08 20.73
C ALA A 493 15.62 1.31 19.82
N VAL A 494 14.83 1.19 18.76
CA VAL A 494 14.42 2.30 17.90
C VAL A 494 12.97 2.64 18.18
N ILE A 495 12.71 3.90 18.51
CA ILE A 495 11.38 4.46 18.76
C ILE A 495 11.08 5.40 17.60
N ALA A 496 10.15 4.99 16.75
CA ALA A 496 9.62 5.75 15.62
C ALA A 496 8.30 6.41 16.03
N VAL A 497 8.23 7.74 15.94
CA VAL A 497 7.05 8.55 16.28
C VAL A 497 6.71 9.46 15.11
N SER A 498 5.43 9.59 14.77
CA SER A 498 5.00 10.58 13.78
C SER A 498 3.71 11.27 14.19
N ASP A 499 3.46 12.41 13.53
CA ASP A 499 2.18 13.11 13.55
C ASP A 499 1.45 12.92 12.21
N PRO A 500 0.58 11.90 12.07
CA PRO A 500 -0.23 11.71 10.87
C PRO A 500 -1.21 12.86 10.59
N MET A 501 -1.57 13.66 11.59
CA MET A 501 -2.48 14.80 11.40
C MET A 501 -1.80 15.97 10.71
N ARG A 502 -0.48 16.13 10.90
CA ARG A 502 0.35 17.27 10.48
C ARG A 502 -0.09 18.58 11.15
N MET A 503 -0.39 18.50 12.44
CA MET A 503 -1.00 19.58 13.24
C MET A 503 -0.48 19.65 14.67
N ARG A 504 0.48 18.80 15.08
CA ARG A 504 1.02 18.80 16.45
C ARG A 504 2.17 19.79 16.54
N THR A 505 2.01 20.79 17.41
CA THR A 505 3.06 21.74 17.78
C THR A 505 3.88 21.27 18.97
N SER A 506 3.43 20.22 19.66
CA SER A 506 4.13 19.50 20.72
C SER A 506 3.55 18.09 20.83
N LEU A 507 4.35 17.14 21.30
CA LEU A 507 3.90 15.78 21.63
C LEU A 507 4.76 15.21 22.74
N THR A 508 4.14 14.63 23.78
CA THR A 508 4.85 13.86 24.80
C THR A 508 4.54 12.38 24.64
N LEU A 509 5.58 11.57 24.51
CA LEU A 509 5.51 10.11 24.54
C LEU A 509 6.20 9.60 25.80
N THR A 510 5.51 8.79 26.58
CA THR A 510 6.07 8.07 27.72
C THR A 510 6.06 6.57 27.44
N TRP A 511 7.19 5.91 27.69
CA TRP A 511 7.34 4.47 27.59
C TRP A 511 7.81 3.92 28.94
N ARG A 512 6.95 3.15 29.61
CA ARG A 512 7.23 2.49 30.90
C ARG A 512 8.18 1.30 30.70
N ARG A 513 9.41 1.61 30.36
CA ARG A 513 10.54 0.69 30.16
C ARG A 513 11.80 1.35 30.70
N ALA A 514 12.66 0.55 31.32
CA ALA A 514 13.98 0.99 31.72
C ALA A 514 14.82 1.34 30.49
N VAL A 515 15.32 2.58 30.45
CA VAL A 515 16.17 3.10 29.39
C VAL A 515 17.35 3.79 30.05
N ALA A 516 18.57 3.37 29.70
CA ALA A 516 19.80 3.93 30.26
C ALA A 516 20.14 5.28 29.62
N ALA A 517 20.07 5.37 28.29
CA ALA A 517 20.47 6.57 27.54
C ALA A 517 19.76 6.69 26.20
N VAL A 518 19.57 7.93 25.73
CA VAL A 518 19.26 8.23 24.32
C VAL A 518 20.58 8.34 23.57
N THR A 519 20.74 7.57 22.49
CA THR A 519 21.98 7.48 21.70
C THR A 519 21.90 8.21 20.37
N SER A 520 20.69 8.42 19.84
CA SER A 520 20.43 9.22 18.64
C SER A 520 19.02 9.81 18.70
N ALA A 521 18.86 11.04 18.21
CA ALA A 521 17.58 11.74 18.22
C ALA A 521 17.47 12.73 17.04
N PRO A 522 16.25 13.01 16.56
CA PRO A 522 16.02 14.03 15.55
C PRO A 522 16.05 15.43 16.19
N GLY A 523 16.27 16.47 15.38
CA GLY A 523 16.25 17.86 15.85
C GLY A 523 14.90 18.33 16.39
N THR A 524 13.82 17.57 16.16
CA THR A 524 12.48 17.82 16.71
C THR A 524 12.31 17.34 18.17
N LEU A 525 13.23 16.53 18.69
CA LEU A 525 13.20 16.10 20.09
C LEU A 525 13.71 17.23 20.98
N ALA A 526 12.80 17.84 21.74
CA ALA A 526 13.09 18.98 22.61
C ALA A 526 13.54 18.56 24.01
N SER A 527 13.12 17.39 24.50
CA SER A 527 13.53 16.87 25.80
C SER A 527 13.48 15.34 25.86
N ALA A 528 14.33 14.75 26.69
CA ALA A 528 14.31 13.33 27.02
C ALA A 528 14.67 13.11 28.50
N THR A 529 13.90 12.27 29.19
CA THR A 529 14.17 11.82 30.56
C THR A 529 14.25 10.31 30.56
N THR A 530 15.41 9.77 30.95
CA THR A 530 15.70 8.32 31.00
C THR A 530 15.66 7.82 32.46
N GLY A 531 15.78 6.50 32.67
CA GLY A 531 15.65 5.85 33.99
C GLY A 531 14.70 4.67 33.92
N ALA A 532 13.88 4.46 34.95
CA ALA A 532 12.89 3.38 34.98
C ALA A 532 11.74 3.56 33.97
N THR A 533 11.58 4.76 33.42
CA THR A 533 10.59 5.12 32.41
C THR A 533 11.24 6.15 31.51
N LEU A 534 11.05 6.01 30.20
CA LEU A 534 11.49 6.98 29.21
C LEU A 534 10.36 7.96 28.93
N THR A 535 10.65 9.26 29.01
CA THR A 535 9.74 10.32 28.54
C THR A 535 10.44 11.13 27.46
N LEU A 536 9.82 11.23 26.29
CA LEU A 536 10.27 12.00 25.12
C LEU A 536 9.31 13.17 24.89
N GLY A 537 9.82 14.39 24.86
CA GLY A 537 9.07 15.58 24.49
C GLY A 537 9.52 16.08 23.12
N PHE A 538 8.63 16.02 22.14
CA PHE A 538 8.83 16.60 20.82
C PHE A 538 8.29 18.02 20.77
N GLY A 539 9.03 18.91 20.09
CA GLY A 539 8.60 20.26 19.77
C GLY A 539 7.61 20.29 18.59
N ASP A 540 7.69 21.34 17.77
CA ASP A 540 6.80 21.49 16.62
C ASP A 540 7.04 20.42 15.55
N LEU A 541 6.01 19.61 15.29
CA LEU A 541 6.03 18.54 14.29
C LEU A 541 5.31 18.94 13.00
N THR A 542 4.68 20.11 12.91
CA THR A 542 3.92 20.52 11.73
C THR A 542 4.79 20.58 10.46
N GLY A 543 6.04 21.05 10.60
CA GLY A 543 7.03 21.10 9.52
C GLY A 543 7.55 19.73 9.07
N THR A 544 7.32 18.66 9.83
CA THR A 544 7.74 17.30 9.44
C THR A 544 6.87 16.71 8.34
N ALA A 545 5.70 17.31 8.07
CA ALA A 545 4.71 16.79 7.14
C ALA A 545 4.35 15.31 7.40
N GLY A 546 4.33 14.89 8.68
CA GLY A 546 4.02 13.51 9.07
C GLY A 546 5.16 12.51 8.81
N ALA A 547 6.37 12.98 8.51
CA ALA A 547 7.57 12.15 8.49
C ALA A 547 7.87 11.58 9.89
N THR A 548 8.39 10.36 9.92
CA THR A 548 8.76 9.69 11.18
C THR A 548 9.98 10.35 11.83
N GLN A 549 9.86 10.63 13.12
CA GLN A 549 10.92 11.05 14.03
C GLN A 549 11.47 9.78 14.71
N ARG A 550 12.76 9.51 14.56
CA ARG A 550 13.39 8.29 15.09
C ARG A 550 14.35 8.60 16.23
N VAL A 551 14.11 7.99 17.39
CA VAL A 551 14.97 8.06 18.56
C VAL A 551 15.56 6.67 18.80
N THR A 552 16.88 6.58 18.88
CA THR A 552 17.57 5.34 19.28
C THR A 552 17.97 5.45 20.74
N VAL A 553 17.72 4.39 21.49
CA VAL A 553 18.02 4.33 22.92
C VAL A 553 18.78 3.06 23.28
N ARG A 554 19.50 3.10 24.40
CA ARG A 554 20.05 1.93 25.08
C ARG A 554 19.13 1.52 26.23
N LEU A 555 18.70 0.27 26.22
CA LEU A 555 17.83 -0.29 27.26
C LEU A 555 18.62 -0.46 28.57
N GLY A 556 17.90 -0.35 29.69
CA GLY A 556 18.43 -0.39 31.06
C GLY A 556 18.20 -1.70 31.78
#